data_AF-A0A084W2R1-F1
#
_entry.id   AF-A0A084W2R1-F1
#
_cell.length_a   1.000
_cell.length_b   1.000
_cell.length_c   1.000
_cell.angle_alpha   90.00
_cell.angle_beta   90.00
_cell.angle_gamma   90.00
#
_symmetry.space_group_name_H-M   'P 1'
#
loop_
_entity.id
_entity.type
_entity.pdbx_description
1 polymer ?
#
loop_
_entity_poly.entity_id
_entity_poly.type
_entity_poly.pdbx_seq_one_letter_code
_entity_poly.pdbx_strand_id
1 'polypeptide(L)'
;MDTHEVRLHSSQSQVDGDIVGMSQLVSAMLEAVNAMWSAGISAYQCMAFIESKLRELYLQSETIASVMLATDFCTTNSITTAMDITANDMELLLSVASVHTPEASKRYRVLMR
;
A
#
# COMPACT_ATOMS: atom_id res chain seq x y z
N MET A 1 -23.29 17.07 6.38
CA MET A 1 -22.41 16.99 5.20
C MET A 1 -21.46 15.86 5.46
N ASP A 2 -21.35 14.94 4.52
CA ASP A 2 -20.37 13.85 4.61
C ASP A 2 -18.98 14.47 4.49
N THR A 3 -18.09 14.22 5.46
CA THR A 3 -16.73 14.80 5.47
C THR A 3 -15.79 14.08 4.51
N HIS A 4 -16.22 12.95 3.93
CA HIS A 4 -15.39 12.10 3.04
C HIS A 4 -14.05 11.68 3.67
N GLU A 5 -13.95 11.74 5.00
CA GLU A 5 -12.78 11.34 5.76
C GLU A 5 -12.87 9.85 6.10
N VAL A 6 -11.78 9.13 5.84
CA VAL A 6 -11.62 7.73 6.26
C VAL A 6 -10.74 7.71 7.51
N ARG A 7 -11.22 7.06 8.57
CA ARG A 7 -10.51 6.94 9.86
C ARG A 7 -10.27 5.49 10.24
N LEU A 8 -9.11 5.23 10.85
CA LEU A 8 -8.76 3.90 11.36
C LEU A 8 -9.50 3.59 12.66
N HIS A 9 -10.32 2.54 12.66
CA HIS A 9 -10.86 1.97 13.89
C HIS A 9 -10.13 0.67 14.20
N SER A 10 -9.27 0.67 15.22
CA SER A 10 -8.56 -0.52 15.71
C SER A 10 -8.96 -0.85 17.14
N SER A 11 -9.18 -2.13 17.42
CA SER A 11 -9.49 -2.64 18.76
C SER A 11 -8.34 -2.47 19.76
N GLN A 12 -7.14 -2.15 19.28
CA GLN A 12 -5.92 -1.99 20.10
C GLN A 12 -5.54 -0.51 20.32
N SER A 13 -6.20 0.44 19.65
CA SER A 13 -5.95 1.88 19.83
C SER A 13 -7.11 2.53 20.56
N GLN A 14 -6.83 3.14 21.73
CA GLN A 14 -7.82 3.85 22.55
C GLN A 14 -8.09 5.30 22.08
N VAL A 15 -7.43 5.74 21.00
CA VAL A 15 -7.47 7.11 20.47
C VAL A 15 -8.44 7.18 19.28
N ASP A 16 -9.12 8.31 19.10
CA ASP A 16 -9.92 8.59 17.88
C ASP A 16 -9.03 8.34 16.65
N GLY A 17 -9.58 7.65 15.65
CA GLY A 17 -8.81 7.03 14.58
C GLY A 17 -7.98 8.03 13.77
N ASP A 18 -6.70 7.71 13.55
CA ASP A 18 -5.86 8.50 12.63
C ASP A 18 -6.52 8.56 11.25
N ILE A 19 -6.42 9.74 10.62
CA ILE A 19 -6.91 9.97 9.25
C ILE A 19 -6.05 9.14 8.30
N VAL A 20 -6.70 8.30 7.51
CA VAL A 20 -6.02 7.47 6.51
C VAL A 20 -5.88 8.24 5.21
N GLY A 21 -4.64 8.46 4.80
CA GLY A 21 -4.36 9.03 3.48
C GLY A 21 -4.60 8.00 2.37
N MET A 22 -5.11 8.46 1.22
CA MET A 22 -5.27 7.59 0.05
C MET A 22 -3.89 7.21 -0.52
N SER A 23 -3.72 5.92 -0.80
CA SER A 23 -2.57 5.40 -1.56
C SER A 23 -2.62 5.92 -3.00
N GLN A 24 -1.50 6.45 -3.48
CA GLN A 24 -1.39 6.94 -4.86
C GLN A 24 -1.43 5.78 -5.86
N LEU A 25 -0.89 4.61 -5.49
CA LEU A 25 -0.96 3.40 -6.31
C LEU A 25 -2.42 2.97 -6.54
N VAL A 26 -3.25 3.00 -5.50
CA VAL A 26 -4.68 2.67 -5.61
C VAL A 26 -5.43 3.76 -6.36
N SER A 27 -5.18 5.05 -6.07
CA SER A 27 -5.82 6.17 -6.79
C SER A 27 -5.56 6.09 -8.29
N ALA A 28 -4.29 5.95 -8.69
CA ALA A 28 -3.90 5.87 -10.09
C ALA A 28 -4.51 4.64 -10.80
N MET A 29 -4.59 3.49 -10.11
CA MET A 29 -5.28 2.31 -10.64
C MET A 29 -6.76 2.59 -10.90
N LEU A 30 -7.47 3.21 -9.95
CA LEU A 30 -8.90 3.51 -10.08
C LEU A 30 -9.19 4.59 -11.13
N GLU A 31 -8.34 5.63 -11.20
CA GLU A 31 -8.42 6.66 -12.23
C GLU A 31 -8.23 6.07 -13.64
N ALA A 32 -7.24 5.19 -13.81
CA ALA A 32 -7.00 4.49 -15.07
C ALA A 32 -8.19 3.58 -15.44
N VAL A 33 -8.75 2.82 -14.49
CA VAL A 33 -9.95 2.00 -14.73
C VAL A 33 -11.14 2.87 -15.13
N ASN A 34 -11.35 4.00 -14.47
CA ASN A 34 -12.43 4.91 -14.80
C ASN A 34 -12.26 5.50 -16.21
N ALA A 35 -11.02 5.85 -16.60
CA ALA A 35 -10.70 6.31 -17.94
C ALA A 35 -10.92 5.20 -19.00
N MET A 36 -10.49 3.97 -18.72
CA MET A 36 -10.73 2.81 -19.58
C MET A 36 -12.22 2.55 -19.79
N TRP A 37 -12.98 2.50 -18.71
CA TRP A 37 -14.43 2.31 -18.78
C TRP A 37 -15.12 3.41 -19.59
N SER A 38 -14.74 4.66 -19.35
CA SER A 38 -15.27 5.82 -20.09
C SER A 38 -14.93 5.78 -21.58
N ALA A 39 -13.82 5.14 -21.95
CA ALA A 39 -13.42 4.92 -23.34
C ALA A 39 -14.11 3.72 -24.02
N GLY A 40 -15.05 3.05 -23.33
CA GLY A 40 -15.79 1.90 -23.86
C GLY A 40 -15.02 0.59 -23.83
N ILE A 41 -13.93 0.50 -23.06
CA ILE A 41 -13.20 -0.75 -22.84
C ILE A 41 -14.09 -1.74 -22.11
N SER A 42 -14.03 -3.02 -22.50
CA SER A 42 -14.87 -4.05 -21.90
C SER A 42 -14.58 -4.22 -20.41
N ALA A 43 -15.61 -4.61 -19.64
CA ALA A 43 -15.46 -4.92 -18.23
C ALA A 43 -14.37 -5.98 -17.97
N TYR A 44 -14.27 -6.98 -18.86
CA TYR A 44 -13.24 -8.00 -18.79
C TYR A 44 -11.83 -7.40 -18.87
N GLN A 45 -11.59 -6.48 -19.82
CA GLN A 45 -10.29 -5.82 -19.96
C GLN A 45 -9.99 -4.88 -18.79
N CYS A 46 -10.99 -4.19 -18.24
CA CYS A 46 -10.81 -3.38 -17.02
C CYS A 46 -10.43 -4.25 -15.82
N MET A 47 -11.08 -5.41 -15.65
CA MET A 47 -10.73 -6.37 -14.60
C MET A 47 -9.33 -6.95 -14.79
N ALA A 48 -8.94 -7.29 -16.03
CA ALA A 48 -7.59 -7.77 -16.32
C ALA A 48 -6.51 -6.72 -15.99
N PHE A 49 -6.80 -5.44 -16.23
CA PHE A 49 -5.93 -4.34 -15.81
C PHE A 49 -5.80 -4.24 -14.29
N ILE A 50 -6.92 -4.31 -13.56
CA ILE A 50 -6.90 -4.34 -12.08
C ILE A 50 -6.07 -5.50 -11.58
N GLU A 51 -6.26 -6.70 -12.14
CA GLU A 51 -5.49 -7.89 -11.75
C GLU A 51 -3.98 -7.70 -11.99
N SER A 52 -3.61 -7.07 -13.11
CA SER A 52 -2.22 -6.70 -13.39
C SER A 52 -1.65 -5.77 -12.32
N LYS A 53 -2.42 -4.73 -11.93
CA LYS A 53 -2.00 -3.76 -10.92
C LYS A 53 -1.91 -4.37 -9.52
N LEU A 54 -2.82 -5.25 -9.14
CA LEU A 54 -2.74 -6.00 -7.88
C LEU A 54 -1.50 -6.91 -7.85
N ARG A 55 -1.12 -7.50 -8.98
CA ARG A 55 0.11 -8.29 -9.09
C ARG A 55 1.37 -7.42 -8.99
N GLU A 56 1.37 -6.23 -9.58
CA GLU A 56 2.44 -5.25 -9.40
C GLU A 56 2.61 -4.87 -7.91
N LEU A 57 1.52 -4.60 -7.19
CA LEU A 57 1.53 -4.32 -5.75
C LEU A 57 2.15 -5.47 -4.94
N TYR A 58 1.80 -6.71 -5.27
CA TYR A 58 2.38 -7.89 -4.63
C TYR A 58 3.91 -7.99 -4.86
N LEU A 59 4.37 -7.77 -6.10
CA LEU A 59 5.81 -7.81 -6.40
C LEU A 59 6.57 -6.68 -5.70
N GLN A 60 5.96 -5.50 -5.57
CA GLN A 60 6.51 -4.39 -4.80
C GLN A 60 6.60 -4.73 -3.31
N SER A 61 5.59 -5.37 -2.73
CA SER A 61 5.62 -5.80 -1.32
C SER A 61 6.67 -6.88 -1.06
N GLU A 62 6.92 -7.80 -2.01
CA GLU A 62 8.05 -8.74 -1.94
C GLU A 62 9.40 -8.02 -1.96
N THR A 63 9.53 -7.00 -2.81
CA THR A 63 10.76 -6.19 -2.88
C THR A 63 11.02 -5.46 -1.55
N ILE A 64 9.98 -4.85 -0.97
CA ILE A 64 10.07 -4.21 0.36
C ILE A 64 10.49 -5.23 1.41
N ALA A 65 9.83 -6.39 1.46
CA ALA A 65 10.14 -7.42 2.44
C ALA A 65 11.60 -7.89 2.33
N SER A 66 12.09 -8.08 1.11
CA SER A 66 13.48 -8.45 0.83
C SER A 66 14.46 -7.37 1.32
N VAL A 67 14.23 -6.09 0.96
CA VAL A 67 15.05 -4.97 1.40
C VAL A 67 15.10 -4.87 2.92
N MET A 68 13.95 -5.05 3.60
CA MET A 68 13.86 -4.97 5.06
C MET A 68 14.59 -6.10 5.77
N LEU A 69 14.59 -7.30 5.20
CA LEU A 69 15.31 -8.44 5.75
C LEU A 69 16.81 -8.38 5.49
N ALA A 70 17.22 -7.85 4.33
CA ALA A 70 18.62 -7.76 3.92
C ALA A 70 19.37 -6.59 4.56
N THR A 71 18.68 -5.51 4.93
CA THR A 71 19.34 -4.28 5.40
C THR A 71 19.24 -4.13 6.91
N ASP A 72 20.36 -3.88 7.57
CA ASP A 72 20.41 -3.47 8.97
C ASP A 72 20.14 -1.96 9.07
N PHE A 73 19.07 -1.58 9.78
CA PHE A 73 18.69 -0.19 10.11
C PHE A 73 18.43 0.74 8.90
N CYS A 74 17.25 0.62 8.28
CA CYS A 74 16.73 1.63 7.35
C CYS A 74 15.52 2.35 7.97
N THR A 75 15.54 3.69 7.99
CA THR A 75 14.34 4.46 8.32
C THR A 75 13.29 4.31 7.22
N THR A 76 12.01 4.45 7.56
CA THR A 76 10.90 4.40 6.60
C THR A 76 11.06 5.45 5.48
N ASN A 77 11.66 6.60 5.79
CA ASN A 77 11.99 7.63 4.81
C ASN A 77 13.07 7.17 3.82
N SER A 78 14.08 6.44 4.28
CA SER A 78 15.12 5.87 3.41
C SER A 78 14.54 4.86 2.43
N ILE A 79 13.60 4.01 2.89
CA ILE A 79 12.96 3.00 2.06
C ILE A 79 12.01 3.66 1.05
N THR A 80 11.13 4.55 1.51
CA THR A 80 10.18 5.27 0.64
C THR A 80 10.89 6.10 -0.43
N THR A 81 12.01 6.75 -0.09
CA THR A 81 12.84 7.49 -1.06
C THR A 81 13.55 6.55 -2.05
N ALA A 82 14.14 5.46 -1.56
CA ALA A 82 14.86 4.52 -2.44
C ALA A 82 13.92 3.78 -3.41
N MET A 83 12.67 3.58 -3.00
CA MET A 83 11.65 2.88 -3.78
C MET A 83 10.70 3.83 -4.53
N ASP A 84 10.86 5.14 -4.38
CA ASP A 84 10.01 6.18 -4.97
C ASP A 84 8.50 5.97 -4.70
N ILE A 85 8.17 5.68 -3.43
CA ILE A 85 6.79 5.42 -2.98
C ILE A 85 6.39 6.39 -1.86
N THR A 86 5.09 6.70 -1.75
CA THR A 86 4.59 7.56 -0.67
C THR A 86 4.47 6.83 0.67
N ALA A 87 4.31 7.57 1.76
CA ALA A 87 4.06 6.98 3.08
C ALA A 87 2.79 6.11 3.11
N ASN A 88 1.71 6.55 2.46
CA ASN A 88 0.46 5.77 2.38
C ASN A 88 0.63 4.50 1.54
N ASP A 89 1.45 4.55 0.47
CA ASP A 89 1.77 3.37 -0.33
C ASP A 89 2.63 2.39 0.47
N MET A 90 3.56 2.89 1.29
CA MET A 90 4.37 2.06 2.18
C MET A 90 3.51 1.31 3.19
N GLU A 91 2.52 1.95 3.82
CA GLU A 91 1.58 1.28 4.73
C GLU A 91 0.77 0.18 4.04
N LEU A 92 0.25 0.45 2.84
CA LEU A 92 -0.45 -0.55 2.02
C LEU A 92 0.45 -1.74 1.71
N LEU A 93 1.65 -1.50 1.21
CA LEU A 93 2.57 -2.55 0.79
C LEU A 93 3.09 -3.36 1.98
N LEU A 94 3.30 -2.74 3.15
CA LEU A 94 3.65 -3.43 4.38
C LEU A 94 2.52 -4.33 4.89
N SER A 95 1.27 -3.91 4.73
CA SER A 95 0.11 -4.74 5.05
C SER A 95 0.13 -6.02 4.20
N VAL A 96 0.39 -5.90 2.89
CA VAL A 96 0.53 -7.06 1.99
C VAL A 96 1.74 -7.91 2.36
N ALA A 97 2.89 -7.28 2.62
CA ALA A 97 4.11 -7.97 3.05
C ALA A 97 3.93 -8.76 4.34
N SER A 98 3.10 -8.29 5.27
CA SER A 98 2.83 -9.00 6.53
C SER A 98 2.13 -10.35 6.34
N VAL A 99 1.45 -10.54 5.20
CA VAL A 99 0.75 -11.78 4.87
C VAL A 99 1.70 -12.82 4.28
N HIS A 100 2.56 -12.43 3.33
CA HIS A 100 3.45 -13.38 2.64
C HIS A 100 4.85 -13.48 3.27
N THR A 101 5.27 -12.50 4.07
CA THR A 101 6.59 -12.46 4.72
C THR A 101 6.49 -11.85 6.13
N PRO A 102 5.90 -12.59 7.10
CA PRO A 102 5.62 -12.06 8.44
C PRO A 102 6.88 -11.65 9.21
N GLU A 103 8.04 -12.22 8.93
CA GLU A 103 9.33 -11.86 9.52
C GLU A 103 9.72 -10.41 9.21
N ALA A 104 9.44 -9.94 7.98
CA ALA A 104 9.69 -8.55 7.57
C ALA A 104 8.81 -7.58 8.36
N SER A 105 7.54 -7.94 8.57
CA SER A 105 6.60 -7.15 9.40
C SER A 105 7.02 -7.11 10.87
N LYS A 106 7.56 -8.20 11.42
CA LYS A 106 8.08 -8.23 12.79
C LYS A 106 9.28 -7.29 12.94
N ARG A 107 10.18 -7.26 11.97
CA ARG A 107 11.34 -6.35 11.94
C ARG A 107 10.89 -4.89 11.81
N TYR A 108 9.87 -4.60 11.00
CA TYR A 108 9.26 -3.28 10.88
C TYR A 108 8.69 -2.75 12.21
N ARG A 109 7.89 -3.58 12.90
CA ARG A 109 7.26 -3.19 14.17
C ARG A 109 8.27 -2.85 15.26
N VAL A 110 9.48 -3.39 15.20
CA VAL A 110 10.58 -3.05 16.11
C VAL A 110 11.24 -1.73 15.71
N LEU A 111 11.32 -1.43 14.41
CA LEU A 111 11.96 -0.21 13.89
C LEU A 111 11.13 1.07 14.05
N MET A 112 9.81 0.96 14.19
CA MET A 112 8.87 2.09 14.33
C MET A 112 8.40 2.32 15.78
N ARG A 113 9.09 1.75 16.77
CA ARG A 113 8.84 1.99 18.20
C ARG A 113 9.90 2.87 18.83
#